data_AF-A0A9D4MCM2-F1
#
_entry.id   AF-A0A9D4MCM2-F1
#
_cell.length_a   1.000
_cell.length_b   1.000
_cell.length_c   1.000
_cell.angle_alpha   90.00
_cell.angle_beta   90.00
_cell.angle_gamma   90.00
#
_symmetry.space_group_name_H-M   'P 1'
#
loop_
_entity.id
_entity.type
_entity.pdbx_description
1 polymer ?
#
loop_
_entity_poly.entity_id
_entity_poly.type
_entity_poly.pdbx_seq_one_letter_code
_entity_poly.pdbx_strand_id
1 'polypeptide(L)'
;MFKLKSSWEPPQQSVPLETFMYNVEAYIATNQSIKKAKLNLTKHEKQEHRSPKSISNIVIKPTGKGPAVITMERENYISEAEQQLGDTTFHKRLEHDPIQEFQI
;
A
#
# COMPACT_ATOMS: atom_id res chain seq x y z
N MET A 1 9.10 17.87 13.09
CA MET A 1 10.29 17.21 13.66
C MET A 1 9.99 15.71 13.75
N PHE A 2 10.70 14.87 12.99
CA PHE A 2 10.45 13.43 12.97
C PHE A 2 11.20 12.77 14.13
N LYS A 3 10.49 12.03 14.98
CA LYS A 3 11.12 11.24 16.05
C LYS A 3 11.76 9.99 15.43
N LEU A 4 13.00 9.72 15.78
CA LEU A 4 13.66 8.46 15.44
C LEU A 4 12.89 7.30 16.05
N LYS A 5 12.83 6.19 15.32
CA LYS A 5 12.13 4.98 15.76
C LYS A 5 12.85 4.44 16.99
N SER A 6 12.11 4.13 18.06
CA SER A 6 12.66 3.53 19.27
C SER A 6 13.31 2.19 18.93
N SER A 7 14.57 2.00 19.33
CA SER A 7 15.29 0.72 19.29
C SER A 7 15.10 -0.08 20.58
N TRP A 8 14.18 0.34 21.44
CA TRP A 8 13.92 -0.34 22.70
C TRP A 8 13.19 -1.65 22.44
N GLU A 9 13.86 -2.75 22.73
CA GLU A 9 13.27 -4.07 22.87
C GLU A 9 13.19 -4.40 24.37
N PRO A 10 12.04 -4.90 24.87
CA PRO A 10 11.94 -5.28 26.27
C PRO A 10 12.96 -6.39 26.59
N PRO A 11 13.75 -6.25 27.67
CA PRO A 11 14.85 -7.18 27.99
C PRO A 11 14.38 -8.59 28.40
N GLN A 12 13.07 -8.78 28.63
CA GLN A 12 12.49 -10.08 28.96
C GLN A 12 11.15 -10.24 28.26
N GLN A 13 11.03 -11.30 27.46
CA GLN A 13 9.75 -11.76 26.95
C GLN A 13 8.90 -12.19 28.14
N SER A 14 7.82 -11.47 28.41
CA SER A 14 6.95 -11.84 29.51
C SER A 14 6.13 -13.06 29.08
N VAL A 15 6.38 -14.21 29.73
CA VAL A 15 5.67 -15.46 29.46
C VAL A 15 4.14 -15.30 29.41
N PRO A 16 3.50 -14.49 30.29
CA PRO A 16 2.06 -14.26 30.21
C PRO A 16 1.61 -13.54 28.93
N LEU A 17 2.38 -12.55 28.46
CA LEU A 17 2.04 -11.84 27.21
C LEU A 17 2.23 -12.73 25.99
N GLU A 18 3.32 -13.50 25.92
CA GLU A 18 3.55 -14.43 24.81
C GLU A 18 2.45 -15.51 24.74
N THR A 19 2.07 -16.04 25.91
CA THR A 19 0.97 -17.02 26.01
C THR A 19 -0.37 -16.41 25.59
N PHE A 20 -0.63 -15.17 25.98
CA PHE A 20 -1.83 -14.45 25.55
C PHE A 20 -1.84 -14.22 24.04
N MET A 21 -0.74 -13.73 23.46
CA MET A 21 -0.60 -13.51 22.02
C MET A 21 -0.82 -14.81 21.23
N TYR A 22 -0.14 -15.89 21.62
CA TYR A 22 -0.30 -17.20 20.99
C TYR A 22 -1.76 -17.68 21.01
N ASN A 23 -2.44 -17.56 22.17
CA ASN A 23 -3.84 -17.98 22.29
C ASN A 23 -4.79 -17.12 21.45
N VAL A 24 -4.54 -15.81 21.34
CA VAL A 24 -5.33 -14.92 20.48
C VAL A 24 -5.13 -15.27 19.00
N GLU A 25 -3.89 -15.50 18.58
CA GLU A 25 -3.58 -15.90 17.20
C GLU A 25 -4.22 -17.24 16.85
N ALA A 26 -4.10 -18.24 17.73
CA ALA A 26 -4.73 -19.54 17.57
C ALA A 26 -6.27 -19.44 17.54
N TYR A 27 -6.85 -18.58 18.40
CA TYR A 27 -8.30 -18.33 18.41
C TYR A 27 -8.78 -17.69 17.11
N ILE A 28 -8.05 -16.70 16.57
CA ILE A 28 -8.39 -16.05 15.30
C ILE A 28 -8.30 -17.08 14.16
N ALA A 29 -7.24 -17.89 14.12
CA ALA A 29 -7.05 -18.91 13.08
C ALA A 29 -8.17 -19.96 13.09
N THR A 30 -8.63 -20.36 14.28
CA THR A 30 -9.66 -21.39 14.45
C THR A 30 -11.09 -20.85 14.32
N ASN A 31 -11.35 -19.61 14.75
CA ASN A 31 -12.67 -18.97 14.71
C ASN A 31 -12.86 -18.02 13.53
N GLN A 32 -12.25 -18.31 12.38
CA GLN A 32 -12.65 -17.74 11.09
C GLN A 32 -14.04 -18.25 10.65
N SER A 33 -15.04 -18.17 11.52
CA SER A 33 -16.42 -18.00 11.08
C SER A 33 -16.56 -16.57 10.57
N ILE A 34 -15.95 -16.33 9.41
CA ILE A 34 -16.28 -15.17 8.60
C ILE A 34 -17.69 -15.49 8.11
N LYS A 35 -18.70 -15.10 8.91
CA LYS A 35 -20.03 -14.86 8.35
C LYS A 35 -19.75 -13.99 7.14
N LYS A 36 -19.90 -14.54 5.93
CA LYS A 36 -19.63 -13.82 4.69
C LYS A 36 -20.35 -12.49 4.87
N ALA A 37 -19.58 -11.40 4.96
CA ALA A 37 -20.16 -10.08 5.09
C ALA A 37 -21.22 -10.00 4.01
N LYS A 38 -22.43 -9.54 4.36
CA LYS A 38 -23.48 -9.37 3.36
C LYS A 38 -22.84 -8.58 2.23
N LEU A 39 -22.85 -9.18 1.04
CA LEU A 39 -22.25 -8.56 -0.13
C LEU A 39 -22.99 -7.25 -0.34
N ASN A 40 -22.32 -6.12 -0.06
CA ASN A 40 -22.87 -4.78 -0.25
C ASN A 40 -22.99 -4.41 -1.74
N LEU A 41 -22.63 -5.34 -2.63
CA LEU A 41 -22.68 -5.19 -4.06
C LEU A 41 -23.82 -6.04 -4.64
N THR A 42 -24.68 -5.37 -5.38
CA THR A 42 -25.69 -5.97 -6.26
C THR A 42 -25.03 -6.80 -7.36
N LYS A 43 -25.83 -7.64 -8.04
CA LYS A 43 -25.34 -8.45 -9.17
C LYS A 43 -24.79 -7.58 -10.30
N HIS A 44 -25.41 -6.43 -10.53
CA HIS A 44 -25.01 -5.45 -11.54
C HIS A 44 -23.64 -4.85 -11.21
N GLU A 45 -23.45 -4.33 -10.00
CA GLU A 45 -22.17 -3.75 -9.56
C GLU A 45 -21.03 -4.77 -9.61
N LYS A 46 -21.30 -6.04 -9.28
CA LYS A 46 -20.30 -7.12 -9.45
C LYS A 46 -19.95 -7.38 -10.90
N GLN A 47 -20.90 -7.24 -11.81
CA GLN A 47 -20.70 -7.46 -13.24
C GLN A 47 -19.96 -6.28 -13.88
N GLU A 48 -20.26 -5.05 -13.46
CA GLU A 48 -19.50 -3.85 -13.84
C GLU A 48 -18.06 -3.93 -13.34
N HIS A 49 -17.85 -4.33 -12.09
CA HIS A 49 -16.50 -4.51 -11.54
C HIS A 49 -15.73 -5.66 -12.23
N ARG A 50 -16.42 -6.60 -12.88
CA ARG A 50 -15.81 -7.66 -13.70
C ARG A 50 -15.54 -7.24 -15.14
N SER A 51 -16.11 -6.13 -15.61
CA SER A 51 -15.92 -5.60 -16.96
C SER A 51 -14.93 -4.43 -16.91
N PRO A 52 -13.62 -4.66 -17.09
CA PRO A 52 -12.57 -3.69 -16.81
C PRO A 52 -12.52 -2.53 -17.82
N LYS A 53 -13.38 -2.55 -18.84
CA LYS A 53 -13.39 -1.56 -19.92
C LYS A 53 -13.77 -0.14 -19.45
N SER A 54 -14.37 0.02 -18.27
CA SER A 54 -14.70 1.34 -17.71
C SER A 54 -13.66 1.89 -16.71
N ILE A 55 -12.71 1.07 -16.24
CA ILE A 55 -11.65 1.49 -15.30
C ILE A 55 -10.44 2.00 -16.08
N SER A 56 -10.63 2.52 -17.30
CA SER A 56 -9.57 3.28 -17.95
C SER A 56 -9.25 4.51 -17.11
N ASN A 57 -10.23 5.21 -16.56
CA ASN A 57 -9.97 6.57 -16.07
C ASN A 57 -9.33 6.62 -14.67
N ILE A 58 -8.88 5.50 -14.11
CA ILE A 58 -8.43 5.40 -12.71
C ILE A 58 -7.10 4.66 -12.63
N VAL A 59 -6.19 5.19 -11.81
CA VAL A 59 -4.87 4.65 -11.46
C VAL A 59 -4.85 4.35 -9.96
N ILE A 60 -4.34 3.17 -9.59
CA ILE A 60 -4.15 2.76 -8.18
C ILE A 60 -2.66 2.93 -7.83
N LYS A 61 -2.36 3.86 -6.93
CA LYS A 61 -1.00 4.17 -6.47
C LYS A 61 -0.75 3.62 -5.05
N PRO A 62 0.37 2.93 -4.78
CA PRO A 62 0.78 2.58 -3.42
C PRO A 62 1.06 3.86 -2.62
N THR A 63 0.53 4.01 -1.40
CA THR A 63 0.66 5.29 -0.65
C THR A 63 2.03 5.48 0.04
N GLY A 64 2.91 4.48 -0.05
CA GLY A 64 4.21 4.50 0.64
C GLY A 64 4.12 4.42 2.18
N LYS A 65 2.93 4.60 2.77
CA LYS A 65 2.67 4.47 4.20
C LYS A 65 1.57 3.43 4.47
N GLY A 66 1.99 2.26 4.93
CA GLY A 66 1.09 1.17 5.32
C GLY A 66 0.41 0.45 4.15
N PRO A 67 -0.59 -0.41 4.42
CA PRO A 67 -1.27 -1.24 3.42
C PRO A 67 -2.33 -0.49 2.61
N ALA A 68 -2.41 0.83 2.74
CA ALA A 68 -3.39 1.61 2.00
C ALA A 68 -3.01 1.71 0.51
N VAL A 69 -4.00 1.95 -0.33
CA VAL A 69 -3.83 2.31 -1.75
C VAL A 69 -4.64 3.56 -2.03
N ILE A 70 -4.12 4.45 -2.88
CA ILE A 70 -4.83 5.64 -3.32
C ILE A 70 -5.38 5.39 -4.71
N THR A 71 -6.68 5.62 -4.87
CA THR A 71 -7.37 5.60 -6.16
C THR A 71 -7.38 7.03 -6.69
N MET A 72 -6.78 7.25 -7.86
CA MET A 72 -6.67 8.57 -8.48
C MET A 72 -7.18 8.53 -9.92
N GLU A 73 -7.80 9.60 -10.39
CA GLU A 73 -8.15 9.77 -11.80
C GLU A 73 -6.88 9.79 -12.67
N ARG A 74 -6.94 9.21 -13.87
CA ARG A 74 -5.77 9.05 -14.75
C ARG A 74 -5.16 10.39 -15.14
N GLU A 75 -5.99 11.37 -15.46
CA GLU A 75 -5.58 12.70 -15.89
C GLU A 75 -4.81 13.41 -14.77
N ASN A 76 -5.28 13.27 -13.53
CA ASN A 76 -4.60 13.78 -12.35
C ASN A 76 -3.29 13.03 -12.09
N TYR A 77 -3.25 11.71 -12.31
CA TYR A 77 -2.02 10.93 -12.23
C TYR A 77 -0.95 11.41 -13.21
N ILE A 78 -1.34 11.66 -14.47
CA ILE A 78 -0.43 12.14 -15.50
C ILE A 78 0.08 13.54 -15.14
N SER A 79 -0.82 14.45 -14.74
CA SER A 79 -0.45 15.82 -14.33
C SER A 79 0.50 15.84 -13.13
N GLU A 80 0.25 15.01 -12.10
CA GLU A 80 1.16 14.88 -10.96
C GLU A 80 2.54 14.36 -11.39
N ALA A 81 2.58 13.37 -12.28
CA ALA A 81 3.83 12.80 -12.78
C ALA A 81 4.63 13.83 -13.61
N GLU A 82 3.97 14.57 -14.50
CA GLU A 82 4.61 15.64 -15.28
C GLU A 82 5.14 16.76 -14.38
N GLN A 83 4.38 17.17 -13.36
CA GLN A 83 4.83 18.14 -12.39
C GLN A 83 6.06 17.65 -11.62
N GLN A 84 6.05 16.41 -11.15
CA GLN A 84 7.16 15.82 -10.40
C GLN A 84 8.43 15.66 -11.25
N LEU A 85 8.29 15.23 -12.51
CA LEU A 85 9.42 15.07 -13.44
C LEU A 85 9.96 16.41 -13.94
N GLY A 86 9.11 17.43 -14.05
CA GLY A 86 9.50 18.80 -14.39
C GLY A 86 10.13 19.57 -13.24
N ASP A 87 10.03 19.06 -12.01
CA ASP A 87 10.57 19.73 -10.83
C ASP A 87 12.09 19.59 -10.75
N THR A 88 12.78 20.66 -11.17
CA THR A 88 14.24 20.75 -11.15
C THR A 88 14.84 21.03 -9.78
N THR A 89 14.01 21.26 -8.75
CA THR A 89 14.50 21.44 -7.38
C THR A 89 15.00 20.12 -6.78
N PHE A 90 14.36 19.00 -7.14
CA PHE A 90 14.70 17.67 -6.63
C PHE A 90 15.33 16.75 -7.69
N HIS A 91 15.06 16.98 -8.99
CA HIS A 91 15.54 16.14 -10.07
C HIS A 91 16.42 16.95 -11.03
N LYS A 92 17.49 16.33 -11.53
CA LYS A 92 18.30 16.88 -12.62
C LYS A 92 18.23 15.96 -13.82
N ARG A 93 17.93 16.53 -14.99
CA ARG A 93 18.00 15.79 -16.25
C ARG A 93 19.45 15.44 -16.54
N LEU A 94 19.68 14.18 -16.88
CA LEU A 94 20.97 13.69 -17.34
C LEU A 94 20.98 13.68 -18.87
N GLU A 95 22.10 14.09 -19.47
CA GLU A 95 22.28 14.10 -20.93
C GLU A 95 22.60 12.70 -21.47
N HIS A 96 22.99 11.78 -20.59
CA HIS A 96 23.36 10.41 -20.92
C HIS A 96 22.78 9.42 -19.91
N ASP A 97 22.70 8.15 -20.31
CA ASP A 97 22.21 7.07 -19.46
C ASP A 97 23.24 6.75 -18.36
N PRO A 98 22.91 6.98 -17.07
CA PRO A 98 23.85 6.72 -15.98
C PRO A 98 24.02 5.23 -15.67
N ILE A 99 23.20 4.32 -16.22
CA ILE A 99 23.25 2.89 -15.88
C ILE A 99 24.64 2.29 -16.13
N GLN A 100 25.38 2.79 -17.13
CA GLN A 100 26.75 2.35 -17.43
C GLN A 100 27.77 2.77 -16.36
N GLU A 101 27.49 3.82 -15.57
CA GLU A 101 28.37 4.33 -14.51
C GLU A 101 28.19 3.59 -13.17
N PHE A 102 27.05 2.91 -13.00
CA PHE A 102 26.71 2.20 -11.76
C PHE A 102 26.78 0.67 -11.85
N GLN A 103 27.26 0.13 -12.98
CA GLN A 103 27.60 -1.29 -13.10
C GLN A 103 28.97 -1.53 -12.46
N ILE A 104 28.95 -2.04 -11.22
CA ILE A 104 30.11 -2.60 -10.52
C ILE A 104 30.30 -4.06 -10.93
#